data_AF-A0A9E5CIY2-F1
#
_entry.id   AF-A0A9E5CIY2-F1
#
_cell.length_a   1.000
_cell.length_b   1.000
_cell.length_c   1.000
_cell.angle_alpha   90.00
_cell.angle_beta   90.00
_cell.angle_gamma   90.00
#
_symmetry.space_group_name_H-M   'P 1'
#
loop_
_entity.id
_entity.type
_entity.pdbx_description
1 polymer ?
#
loop_
_entity_poly.entity_id
_entity_poly.type
_entity_poly.pdbx_seq_one_letter_code
_entity_poly.pdbx_strand_id
1 'polypeptide(L)'
;MAAIAISYLAANMMLLAGDALIEPLGALGFFGNFVYQLGDSLRMLTPAFAALIVGGALGSLGGRVGQQASDRLDSRTVRIINLSVAALAGAALFALIGAAIDWFYQVLDPTITFVIPATLGAIGGALLTLRVEPRQPLPLGYWVYFALRTLFNGIRSVEPLVMVIVFVVWVGIGPFAGVVALALHTVAALGKLFSEQVENIALGPLEAVRATGANRAQVIKFAVVPQIVPPYISFLMYRWDINVRFSTIIGFAGGGGIGFLLQQNIRLLDYRSASAAMLAIAIVVSSMDYISSAIRRRFV
;
A
#
# COMPACT_ATOMS: atom_id res chain seq x y z
N MET A 1 14.10 0.48 18.49
CA MET A 1 14.17 -0.83 19.19
C MET A 1 12.79 -1.31 19.64
N ALA A 2 12.03 -0.55 20.44
CA ALA A 2 10.68 -0.97 20.88
C ALA A 2 9.73 -1.30 19.72
N ALA A 3 9.67 -0.47 18.67
CA ALA A 3 8.80 -0.71 17.51
C ALA A 3 9.09 -2.03 16.77
N ILE A 4 10.37 -2.43 16.67
CA ILE A 4 10.80 -3.66 15.98
C ILE A 4 10.42 -4.89 16.82
N ALA A 5 10.63 -4.82 18.14
CA ALA A 5 10.24 -5.87 19.06
C ALA A 5 8.71 -6.05 19.08
N ILE A 6 7.96 -4.95 19.06
CA ILE A 6 6.50 -4.95 18.98
C ILE A 6 6.02 -5.57 17.66
N SER A 7 6.63 -5.22 16.52
CA SER A 7 6.26 -5.83 15.23
C SER A 7 6.54 -7.33 15.19
N TYR A 8 7.67 -7.77 15.75
CA TYR A 8 8.03 -9.19 15.79
C TYR A 8 7.11 -9.99 16.74
N LEU A 9 6.77 -9.40 17.90
CA LEU A 9 5.83 -10.01 18.84
C LEU A 9 4.44 -10.11 18.23
N ALA A 10 3.95 -9.03 17.60
CA ALA A 10 2.67 -9.00 16.92
C ALA A 10 2.61 -10.04 15.79
N ALA A 11 3.67 -10.17 14.99
CA ALA A 11 3.76 -11.17 13.94
C ALA A 11 3.65 -12.61 14.50
N ASN A 12 4.39 -12.93 15.57
CA ASN A 12 4.30 -14.26 16.19
C ASN A 12 2.94 -14.51 16.86
N MET A 13 2.32 -13.49 17.45
CA MET A 13 0.96 -13.63 17.99
C MET A 13 -0.06 -13.90 16.88
N MET A 14 0.07 -13.22 15.73
CA MET A 14 -0.78 -13.47 14.56
C MET A 14 -0.58 -14.88 13.99
N LEU A 15 0.66 -15.37 13.91
CA LEU A 15 0.95 -16.74 13.49
C LEU A 15 0.28 -17.77 14.42
N LEU A 16 0.47 -17.63 15.74
CA LEU A 16 -0.10 -18.55 16.72
C LEU A 16 -1.62 -18.48 16.77
N ALA A 17 -2.19 -17.27 16.73
CA ALA A 17 -3.63 -17.07 16.73
C ALA A 17 -4.27 -17.58 15.42
N GLY A 18 -3.62 -17.34 14.29
CA GLY A 18 -4.07 -17.81 12.99
C GLY A 18 -4.13 -19.33 12.94
N ASP A 19 -3.04 -20.00 13.30
CA ASP A 19 -2.95 -21.47 13.32
C ASP A 19 -3.99 -22.10 14.26
N ALA A 20 -4.15 -21.54 15.46
CA ALA A 20 -5.15 -21.97 16.43
C ALA A 20 -6.60 -21.78 15.97
N LEU A 21 -6.86 -20.91 15.00
CA LEU A 21 -8.19 -20.62 14.47
C LEU A 21 -8.55 -21.46 13.24
N ILE A 22 -7.59 -22.11 12.56
CA ILE A 22 -7.85 -22.84 11.31
C ILE A 22 -8.78 -24.04 11.54
N GLU A 23 -8.43 -24.96 12.44
CA GLU A 23 -9.23 -26.17 12.69
C GLU A 23 -10.58 -25.87 13.36
N PRO A 24 -10.68 -25.06 14.45
CA PRO A 24 -11.93 -24.87 15.17
C PRO A 24 -13.03 -24.17 14.34
N LEU A 25 -12.64 -23.36 13.36
CA LEU A 25 -13.57 -22.61 12.53
C LEU A 25 -14.12 -23.41 11.33
N GLY A 26 -13.56 -24.59 11.02
CA GLY A 26 -14.01 -25.44 9.92
C GLY A 26 -14.13 -24.69 8.59
N ALA A 27 -15.36 -24.50 8.09
CA ALA A 27 -15.63 -23.75 6.86
C ALA A 27 -15.19 -22.27 6.92
N LEU A 28 -15.07 -21.69 8.11
CA LEU A 28 -14.54 -20.34 8.35
C LEU A 28 -13.03 -20.32 8.65
N GLY A 29 -12.34 -21.46 8.54
CA GLY A 29 -10.90 -21.59 8.78
C GLY A 29 -10.02 -20.70 7.89
N PHE A 30 -10.56 -20.18 6.79
CA PHE A 30 -9.89 -19.17 5.97
C PHE A 30 -9.57 -17.88 6.74
N PHE A 31 -10.33 -17.52 7.78
CA PHE A 31 -9.99 -16.40 8.65
C PHE A 31 -8.72 -16.68 9.46
N GLY A 32 -8.57 -17.90 9.96
CA GLY A 32 -7.33 -18.33 10.63
C GLY A 32 -6.13 -18.27 9.68
N ASN A 33 -6.30 -18.77 8.45
CA ASN A 33 -5.25 -18.71 7.42
C ASN A 33 -4.88 -17.26 7.06
N PHE A 34 -5.87 -16.36 6.92
CA PHE A 34 -5.61 -14.94 6.69
C PHE A 34 -4.79 -14.30 7.81
N VAL A 35 -5.15 -14.55 9.07
CA VAL A 35 -4.42 -14.02 10.23
C VAL A 35 -3.00 -14.59 10.30
N TYR A 36 -2.84 -15.89 10.00
CA TYR A 36 -1.54 -16.54 9.91
C TYR A 36 -0.65 -15.88 8.85
N GLN A 37 -1.14 -15.73 7.62
CA GLN A 37 -0.37 -15.17 6.51
C GLN A 37 -0.04 -13.68 6.69
N LEU A 38 -0.90 -12.91 7.36
CA LEU A 38 -0.57 -11.57 7.79
C LEU A 38 0.59 -11.57 8.79
N GLY A 39 0.58 -12.50 9.75
CA GLY A 39 1.67 -12.71 10.69
C GLY A 39 2.98 -13.07 9.99
N ASP A 40 2.94 -13.99 9.04
CA ASP A 40 4.11 -14.42 8.27
C ASP A 40 4.69 -13.27 7.43
N SER A 41 3.84 -12.54 6.72
CA SER A 41 4.22 -11.36 5.94
C SER A 41 4.85 -10.27 6.83
N LEU A 42 4.25 -10.01 8.00
CA LEU A 42 4.77 -9.03 8.95
C LEU A 42 6.14 -9.46 9.49
N ARG A 43 6.32 -10.75 9.81
CA ARG A 43 7.60 -11.32 10.24
C ARG A 43 8.65 -11.19 9.14
N MET A 44 8.28 -11.45 7.89
CA MET A 44 9.15 -11.35 6.73
C MET A 44 9.58 -9.90 6.44
N LEU A 45 8.69 -8.92 6.65
CA LEU A 45 8.98 -7.49 6.47
C LEU A 45 9.68 -6.83 7.66
N THR A 46 9.65 -7.46 8.84
CA THR A 46 10.25 -6.92 10.07
C THR A 46 11.73 -6.53 9.90
N PRO A 47 12.61 -7.34 9.25
CA PRO A 47 14.00 -6.96 8.99
C PRO A 47 14.12 -5.71 8.10
N ALA A 48 13.26 -5.56 7.10
CA ALA A 48 13.26 -4.40 6.20
C ALA A 48 12.82 -3.12 6.94
N PHE A 49 11.75 -3.19 7.73
CA PHE A 49 11.33 -2.08 8.59
C PHE A 49 12.38 -1.74 9.64
N ALA A 50 13.01 -2.75 10.24
CA ALA A 50 14.12 -2.56 11.18
C ALA A 50 15.29 -1.85 10.51
N ALA A 51 15.69 -2.27 9.31
CA ALA A 51 16.75 -1.63 8.54
C ALA A 51 16.42 -0.16 8.20
N LEU A 52 15.18 0.14 7.80
CA LEU A 52 14.73 1.50 7.53
C LEU A 52 14.70 2.39 8.78
N ILE A 53 14.16 1.89 9.89
CA ILE A 53 14.06 2.66 11.14
C ILE A 53 15.45 2.88 11.75
N VAL A 54 16.26 1.83 11.83
CA VAL A 54 17.63 1.91 12.36
C VAL A 54 18.50 2.74 11.43
N GLY A 55 18.41 2.54 10.11
CA GLY A 55 19.12 3.34 9.12
C GLY A 55 18.74 4.82 9.15
N GLY A 56 17.45 5.13 9.28
CA GLY A 56 16.97 6.52 9.44
C GLY A 56 17.42 7.15 10.77
N ALA A 57 17.35 6.40 11.87
CA ALA A 57 17.82 6.87 13.17
C ALA A 57 19.33 7.11 13.18
N LEU A 58 20.13 6.16 12.70
CA LEU A 58 21.58 6.28 12.56
C LEU A 58 21.96 7.40 11.59
N GLY A 59 21.24 7.56 10.48
CA GLY A 59 21.45 8.67 9.55
C GLY A 59 21.17 10.04 10.17
N SER A 60 20.08 10.16 10.96
CA SER A 60 19.72 11.42 11.62
C SER A 60 20.66 11.79 12.79
N LEU A 61 21.10 10.81 13.58
CA LEU A 61 22.06 11.00 14.67
C LEU A 61 23.47 11.24 14.12
N GLY A 62 23.88 10.43 13.14
CA GLY A 62 25.16 10.53 12.44
C GLY A 62 25.31 11.87 11.72
N GLY A 63 24.24 12.42 11.15
CA GLY A 63 24.26 13.76 10.55
C GLY A 63 24.54 14.87 11.56
N ARG A 64 23.93 14.81 12.75
CA ARG A 64 24.13 15.83 13.81
C ARG A 64 25.52 15.75 14.44
N VAL A 65 25.97 14.54 14.77
CA VAL A 65 27.31 14.29 15.34
C VAL A 65 28.40 14.57 14.30
N GLY A 66 28.14 14.20 13.04
CA GLY A 66 29.04 14.45 11.90
C GLY A 66 29.24 15.94 11.61
N GLN A 67 28.18 16.75 11.65
CA GLN A 67 28.32 18.21 11.50
C GLN A 67 29.13 18.83 12.65
N GLN A 68 28.84 18.47 13.90
CA GLN A 68 29.56 18.99 15.06
C GLN A 68 31.04 18.59 15.08
N ALA A 69 31.36 17.38 14.63
CA ALA A 69 32.74 16.91 14.48
C ALA A 69 33.44 17.59 13.29
N SER A 70 32.72 17.80 12.18
CA SER A 70 33.25 18.47 10.98
C SER A 70 33.64 19.92 11.22
N ASP A 71 32.99 20.61 12.16
CA ASP A 71 33.33 22.00 12.50
C ASP A 71 34.63 22.14 13.31
N ARG A 72 35.13 21.05 13.89
CA ARG A 72 36.35 21.01 14.72
C ARG A 72 37.57 20.41 14.00
N LEU A 73 37.38 19.86 12.81
CA LEU A 73 38.39 19.11 12.08
C LEU A 73 38.85 19.85 10.82
N ASP A 74 40.10 19.60 10.40
CA ASP A 74 40.64 20.16 9.17
C ASP A 74 39.95 19.58 7.92
N SER A 75 39.92 20.37 6.84
CA SER A 75 39.16 20.09 5.62
C SER A 75 39.58 18.77 4.94
N ARG A 76 40.85 18.35 5.07
CA ARG A 76 41.34 17.05 4.58
C ARG A 76 40.76 15.88 5.37
N THR A 77 40.73 15.98 6.70
CA THR A 77 40.22 14.94 7.60
C THR A 77 38.72 14.77 7.42
N VAL A 78 37.97 15.87 7.28
CA VAL A 78 36.53 15.84 6.98
C VAL A 78 36.25 15.14 5.65
N ARG A 79 37.06 15.39 4.61
CA ARG A 79 36.90 14.73 3.31
C ARG A 79 37.12 13.22 3.39
N ILE A 80 38.11 12.76 4.15
CA ILE A 80 38.37 11.32 4.36
C ILE A 80 37.21 10.67 5.11
N ILE A 81 36.69 11.31 6.16
CA ILE A 81 35.54 10.82 6.93
C ILE A 81 34.30 10.74 6.04
N ASN A 82 33.98 11.80 5.29
CA ASN A 82 32.83 11.83 4.39
C ASN A 82 32.94 10.76 3.29
N LEU A 83 34.15 10.47 2.81
CA LEU A 83 34.37 9.46 1.77
C LEU A 83 34.07 8.05 2.32
N SER A 84 34.56 7.73 3.51
CA SER A 84 34.29 6.45 4.17
C SER A 84 32.81 6.29 4.54
N VAL A 85 32.18 7.33 5.09
CA VAL A 85 30.77 7.31 5.48
C VAL A 85 29.86 7.18 4.26
N ALA A 86 30.14 7.91 3.18
CA ALA A 86 29.35 7.84 1.96
C ALA A 86 29.53 6.50 1.23
N ALA A 87 30.75 5.93 1.22
CA ALA A 87 30.97 4.59 0.70
C ALA A 87 30.17 3.54 1.49
N LEU A 88 30.21 3.59 2.82
CA LEU A 88 29.42 2.69 3.67
C LEU A 88 27.92 2.87 3.48
N ALA A 89 27.44 4.11 3.39
CA ALA A 89 26.03 4.42 3.17
C ALA A 89 25.55 3.94 1.79
N GLY A 90 26.35 4.17 0.75
CA GLY A 90 26.08 3.68 -0.60
C GLY A 90 26.07 2.15 -0.67
N ALA A 91 27.04 1.50 -0.01
CA ALA A 91 27.11 0.04 0.09
C ALA A 91 25.87 -0.53 0.77
N ALA A 92 25.48 0.04 1.91
CA ALA A 92 24.30 -0.39 2.65
C ALA A 92 23.02 -0.19 1.83
N LEU A 93 22.86 0.94 1.15
CA LEU A 93 21.70 1.24 0.32
C LEU A 93 21.55 0.21 -0.80
N PHE A 94 22.61 -0.03 -1.57
CA PHE A 94 22.53 -0.97 -2.69
C PHE A 94 22.44 -2.43 -2.22
N ALA A 95 23.06 -2.79 -1.09
CA ALA A 95 22.86 -4.09 -0.47
C ALA A 95 21.39 -4.33 -0.09
N LEU A 96 20.69 -3.30 0.41
CA LEU A 96 19.27 -3.38 0.70
C LEU A 96 18.42 -3.51 -0.57
N ILE A 97 18.78 -2.78 -1.64
CA ILE A 97 18.12 -2.94 -2.95
C ILE A 97 18.31 -4.36 -3.47
N GLY A 98 19.53 -4.88 -3.40
CA GLY A 98 19.84 -6.23 -3.82
C GLY A 98 19.09 -7.29 -3.00
N ALA A 99 19.03 -7.14 -1.67
CA ALA A 99 18.22 -7.99 -0.81
C ALA A 99 16.71 -7.94 -1.16
N ALA A 100 16.20 -6.79 -1.58
CA ALA A 100 14.82 -6.66 -2.05
C ALA A 100 14.59 -7.39 -3.39
N ILE A 101 15.59 -7.40 -4.27
CA ILE A 101 15.56 -8.16 -5.54
C ILE A 101 15.54 -9.66 -5.25
N ASP A 102 16.38 -10.14 -4.32
CA ASP A 102 16.40 -11.55 -3.92
C ASP A 102 15.08 -12.00 -3.31
N TRP A 103 14.48 -11.15 -2.47
CA TRP A 103 13.17 -11.39 -1.90
C TRP A 103 12.09 -11.59 -2.98
N PHE A 104 12.14 -10.80 -4.06
CA PHE A 104 11.14 -10.86 -5.12
C PHE A 104 11.40 -11.99 -6.13
N TYR A 105 12.64 -12.18 -6.55
CA TYR A 105 13.02 -13.10 -7.63
C TYR A 105 13.58 -14.43 -7.15
N GLN A 106 13.80 -14.60 -5.84
CA GLN A 106 14.38 -15.80 -5.23
C GLN A 106 15.65 -16.26 -5.96
N VAL A 107 16.57 -15.32 -6.19
CA VAL A 107 17.82 -15.57 -6.94
C VAL A 107 18.74 -16.53 -6.17
N LEU A 108 18.73 -16.46 -4.82
CA LEU A 108 19.40 -17.37 -3.90
C LEU A 108 20.94 -17.39 -4.01
N ASP A 109 21.54 -16.48 -4.80
CA ASP A 109 22.98 -16.26 -4.89
C ASP A 109 23.39 -14.97 -4.16
N PRO A 110 24.03 -15.07 -2.98
CA PRO A 110 24.47 -13.90 -2.21
C PRO A 110 25.44 -12.98 -2.95
N THR A 111 26.16 -13.48 -3.96
CA THR A 111 27.13 -12.71 -4.73
C THR A 111 26.42 -11.67 -5.59
N ILE A 112 25.36 -12.10 -6.29
CA ILE A 112 24.54 -11.26 -7.18
C ILE A 112 23.65 -10.34 -6.37
N THR A 113 23.11 -10.86 -5.26
CA THR A 113 22.13 -10.16 -4.43
C THR A 113 22.76 -9.17 -3.46
N PHE A 114 23.93 -9.47 -2.88
CA PHE A 114 24.47 -8.66 -1.79
C PHE A 114 25.82 -8.04 -2.16
N VAL A 115 26.76 -8.85 -2.67
CA VAL A 115 28.15 -8.40 -2.88
C VAL A 115 28.27 -7.41 -4.04
N ILE A 116 27.70 -7.72 -5.21
CA ILE A 116 27.76 -6.86 -6.39
C ILE A 116 27.03 -5.52 -6.14
N PRO A 117 25.79 -5.50 -5.61
CA PRO A 117 25.12 -4.25 -5.30
C PRO A 117 25.87 -3.45 -4.25
N ALA A 118 26.31 -4.07 -3.14
CA ALA A 118 27.04 -3.36 -2.10
C ALA A 118 28.34 -2.72 -2.61
N THR A 119 29.10 -3.42 -3.46
CA THR A 119 30.33 -2.88 -4.04
C THR A 119 30.06 -1.73 -5.01
N LEU A 120 29.05 -1.85 -5.88
CA LEU A 120 28.62 -0.76 -6.78
C LEU A 120 28.14 0.46 -6.00
N GLY A 121 27.35 0.24 -4.95
CA GLY A 121 26.87 1.29 -4.05
C GLY A 121 28.01 1.98 -3.31
N ALA A 122 29.01 1.23 -2.84
CA ALA A 122 30.20 1.78 -2.20
C ALA A 122 30.98 2.71 -3.13
N ILE A 123 31.21 2.26 -4.36
CA ILE A 123 31.90 3.04 -5.40
C ILE A 123 31.09 4.29 -5.74
N GLY A 124 29.78 4.15 -5.95
CA GLY A 124 28.88 5.28 -6.26
C GLY A 124 28.85 6.32 -5.14
N GLY A 125 28.73 5.87 -3.88
CA GLY A 125 28.75 6.74 -2.70
C GLY A 125 30.08 7.49 -2.54
N ALA A 126 31.21 6.80 -2.75
CA ALA A 126 32.53 7.43 -2.74
C ALA A 126 32.69 8.47 -3.87
N LEU A 127 32.24 8.14 -5.09
CA LEU A 127 32.33 9.04 -6.25
C LEU A 127 31.49 10.30 -6.07
N LEU A 128 30.30 10.18 -5.47
CA LEU A 128 29.44 11.33 -5.17
C LEU A 128 30.09 12.28 -4.17
N THR A 129 30.73 11.77 -3.12
CA THR A 129 31.46 12.62 -2.15
C THR A 129 32.63 13.37 -2.76
N LEU A 130 33.25 12.84 -3.81
CA LEU A 130 34.31 13.56 -4.52
C LEU A 130 33.80 14.79 -5.29
N ARG A 131 32.51 14.82 -5.64
CA ARG A 131 31.87 15.91 -6.40
C ARG A 131 31.13 16.93 -5.55
N VAL A 132 30.91 16.66 -4.27
CA VAL A 132 30.13 17.51 -3.35
C VAL A 132 31.06 18.26 -2.39
N GLU A 133 30.73 19.52 -2.10
CA GLU A 133 31.50 20.32 -1.15
C GLU A 133 31.37 19.78 0.29
N PRO A 134 32.45 19.78 1.10
CA PRO A 134 32.49 19.07 2.39
C PRO A 134 31.43 19.47 3.43
N ARG A 135 30.78 20.63 3.27
CA ARG A 135 29.85 21.22 4.25
C ARG A 135 28.37 21.12 3.88
N GLN A 136 28.02 20.51 2.75
CA GLN A 136 26.61 20.34 2.39
C GLN A 136 26.03 19.09 3.07
N PRO A 137 24.91 19.21 3.82
CA PRO A 137 24.27 18.04 4.41
C PRO A 137 23.75 17.12 3.30
N LEU A 138 24.14 15.85 3.37
CA LEU A 138 23.64 14.81 2.44
C LEU A 138 22.10 14.75 2.56
N PRO A 139 21.35 14.89 1.45
CA PRO A 139 19.90 14.95 1.47
C PRO A 139 19.29 13.54 1.61
N LEU A 140 19.63 12.84 2.68
CA LEU A 140 19.14 11.49 2.99
C LEU A 140 17.61 11.47 3.11
N GLY A 141 17.03 12.57 3.60
CA GLY A 141 15.57 12.76 3.65
C GLY A 141 14.91 12.85 2.27
N TYR A 142 15.60 13.37 1.25
CA TYR A 142 15.07 13.48 -0.12
C TYR A 142 14.98 12.10 -0.79
N TRP A 143 15.98 11.25 -0.57
CA TRP A 143 15.98 9.87 -1.08
C TRP A 143 14.93 9.00 -0.40
N VAL A 144 14.78 9.10 0.93
CA VAL A 144 13.72 8.40 1.66
C VAL A 144 12.33 8.88 1.20
N TYR A 145 12.15 10.18 0.98
CA TYR A 145 10.90 10.73 0.44
C TYR A 145 10.59 10.19 -0.96
N PHE A 146 11.55 10.16 -1.88
CA PHE A 146 11.34 9.63 -3.24
C PHE A 146 11.08 8.12 -3.24
N ALA A 147 11.78 7.35 -2.40
CA ALA A 147 11.56 5.91 -2.26
C ALA A 147 10.15 5.61 -1.74
N LEU A 148 9.73 6.28 -0.67
CA LEU A 148 8.38 6.14 -0.13
C LEU A 148 7.32 6.61 -1.14
N ARG A 149 7.52 7.76 -1.79
CA ARG A 149 6.60 8.27 -2.82
C ARG A 149 6.47 7.30 -3.99
N THR A 150 7.56 6.72 -4.45
CA THR A 150 7.55 5.74 -5.55
C THR A 150 6.84 4.45 -5.13
N LEU A 151 7.07 3.98 -3.90
CA LEU A 151 6.38 2.83 -3.33
C LEU A 151 4.86 3.06 -3.25
N PHE A 152 4.44 4.21 -2.69
CA PHE A 152 3.02 4.58 -2.61
C PHE A 152 2.38 4.79 -3.98
N ASN A 153 3.12 5.32 -4.95
CA ASN A 153 2.68 5.43 -6.33
C ASN A 153 2.53 4.04 -6.98
N GLY A 154 3.43 3.09 -6.70
CA GLY A 154 3.36 1.72 -7.19
C GLY A 154 2.15 0.96 -6.63
N ILE A 155 1.89 1.06 -5.32
CA ILE A 155 0.70 0.48 -4.68
C ILE A 155 -0.59 1.05 -5.30
N ARG A 156 -0.57 2.31 -5.72
CA ARG A 156 -1.72 2.97 -6.36
C ARG A 156 -2.00 2.49 -7.78
N SER A 157 -1.00 1.93 -8.45
CA SER A 157 -1.13 1.39 -9.81
C SER A 157 -1.65 -0.05 -9.83
N VAL A 158 -1.88 -0.67 -8.67
CA VAL A 158 -2.33 -2.06 -8.60
C VAL A 158 -3.81 -2.14 -8.97
N GLU A 159 -4.09 -2.69 -10.15
CA GLU A 159 -5.44 -2.99 -10.63
C GLU A 159 -6.14 -4.03 -9.70
N PRO A 160 -7.48 -3.99 -9.54
CA PRO A 160 -8.22 -4.96 -8.72
C PRO A 160 -7.91 -6.43 -9.06
N LEU A 161 -7.64 -6.72 -10.33
CA LEU A 161 -7.23 -8.03 -10.80
C LEU A 161 -5.96 -8.53 -10.11
N VAL A 162 -4.95 -7.67 -10.00
CA VAL A 162 -3.68 -8.02 -9.33
C VAL A 162 -3.92 -8.18 -7.83
N MET A 163 -4.73 -7.32 -7.21
CA MET A 163 -5.07 -7.47 -5.79
C MET A 163 -5.73 -8.81 -5.50
N VAL A 164 -6.65 -9.27 -6.36
CA VAL A 164 -7.30 -10.58 -6.18
C VAL A 164 -6.29 -11.70 -6.23
N ILE A 165 -5.36 -11.69 -7.16
CA ILE A 165 -4.32 -12.74 -7.24
C ILE A 165 -3.51 -12.77 -5.94
N VAL A 166 -3.11 -11.61 -5.42
CA VAL A 166 -2.41 -11.53 -4.13
C VAL A 166 -3.27 -12.08 -2.99
N PHE A 167 -4.55 -11.70 -2.90
CA PHE A 167 -5.45 -12.17 -1.84
C PHE A 167 -5.82 -13.65 -1.98
N VAL A 168 -5.83 -14.20 -3.19
CA VAL A 168 -6.01 -15.64 -3.44
C VAL A 168 -4.80 -16.43 -2.96
N VAL A 169 -3.58 -15.93 -3.16
CA VAL A 169 -2.38 -16.53 -2.56
C VAL A 169 -2.45 -16.43 -1.03
N TRP A 170 -2.95 -15.31 -0.51
CA TRP A 170 -2.98 -15.03 0.93
C TRP A 170 -4.05 -15.76 1.74
N VAL A 171 -5.24 -15.98 1.17
CA VAL A 171 -6.37 -16.56 1.92
C VAL A 171 -6.89 -17.84 1.27
N GLY A 172 -6.37 -18.17 0.09
CA GLY A 172 -6.87 -19.24 -0.75
C GLY A 172 -7.88 -18.75 -1.77
N ILE A 173 -8.18 -19.63 -2.73
CA ILE A 173 -9.19 -19.41 -3.75
C ILE A 173 -10.57 -19.32 -3.09
N GLY A 174 -11.34 -18.28 -3.41
CA GLY A 174 -12.72 -18.19 -2.97
C GLY A 174 -13.30 -16.77 -2.92
N PRO A 175 -14.61 -16.66 -2.60
CA PRO A 175 -15.32 -15.38 -2.51
C PRO A 175 -14.69 -14.36 -1.57
N PHE A 176 -14.10 -14.83 -0.46
CA PHE A 176 -13.49 -13.95 0.52
C PHE A 176 -12.30 -13.17 -0.04
N ALA A 177 -11.41 -13.82 -0.78
CA ALA A 177 -10.30 -13.15 -1.45
C ALA A 177 -10.79 -12.05 -2.40
N GLY A 178 -11.87 -12.32 -3.14
CA GLY A 178 -12.52 -11.34 -4.02
C GLY A 178 -13.10 -10.14 -3.26
N VAL A 179 -13.79 -10.39 -2.14
CA VAL A 179 -14.40 -9.33 -1.31
C VAL A 179 -13.33 -8.43 -0.70
N VAL A 180 -12.27 -9.01 -0.11
CA VAL A 180 -11.19 -8.23 0.51
C VAL A 180 -10.43 -7.42 -0.54
N ALA A 181 -10.14 -8.00 -1.71
CA ALA A 181 -9.50 -7.29 -2.81
C ALA A 181 -10.33 -6.08 -3.28
N LEU A 182 -11.64 -6.28 -3.51
CA LEU A 182 -12.56 -5.21 -3.89
C LEU A 182 -12.70 -4.15 -2.81
N ALA A 183 -12.80 -4.56 -1.54
CA ALA A 183 -12.92 -3.65 -0.41
C ALA A 183 -11.69 -2.76 -0.30
N LEU A 184 -10.49 -3.33 -0.34
CA LEU A 184 -9.24 -2.57 -0.24
C LEU A 184 -9.11 -1.57 -1.39
N HIS A 185 -9.33 -2.00 -2.63
CA HIS A 185 -9.31 -1.13 -3.79
C HIS A 185 -10.34 0.01 -3.68
N THR A 186 -11.55 -0.32 -3.22
CA THR A 186 -12.64 0.63 -3.03
C THR A 186 -12.30 1.68 -1.97
N VAL A 187 -11.78 1.28 -0.82
CA VAL A 187 -11.40 2.19 0.27
C VAL A 187 -10.28 3.12 -0.19
N ALA A 188 -9.27 2.62 -0.88
CA ALA A 188 -8.19 3.44 -1.41
C ALA A 188 -8.70 4.49 -2.41
N ALA A 189 -9.61 4.08 -3.31
CA ALA A 189 -10.15 4.98 -4.32
C ALA A 189 -11.14 6.02 -3.73
N LEU A 190 -11.98 5.62 -2.77
CA LEU A 190 -12.89 6.54 -2.08
C LEU A 190 -12.14 7.51 -1.17
N GLY A 191 -11.08 7.06 -0.49
CA GLY A 191 -10.26 7.93 0.37
C GLY A 191 -9.69 9.12 -0.41
N LYS A 192 -9.20 8.88 -1.63
CA LYS A 192 -8.77 9.96 -2.54
C LYS A 192 -9.93 10.90 -2.89
N LEU A 193 -11.03 10.35 -3.39
CA LEU A 193 -12.17 11.15 -3.86
C LEU A 193 -12.78 11.99 -2.73
N PHE A 194 -12.85 11.44 -1.52
CA PHE A 194 -13.31 12.15 -0.34
C PHE A 194 -12.34 13.27 0.07
N SER A 195 -11.03 13.02 0.08
CA SER A 195 -10.03 14.06 0.37
C SER A 195 -10.13 15.22 -0.62
N GLU A 196 -10.18 14.92 -1.92
CA GLU A 196 -10.30 15.93 -2.97
C GLU A 196 -11.58 16.76 -2.80
N GLN A 197 -12.70 16.16 -2.39
CA GLN A 197 -13.92 16.94 -2.13
C GLN A 197 -13.85 17.79 -0.87
N VAL A 198 -13.15 17.36 0.17
CA VAL A 198 -12.93 18.18 1.38
C VAL A 198 -12.02 19.35 1.07
N GLU A 199 -10.99 19.15 0.25
CA GLU A 199 -10.08 20.23 -0.18
C GLU A 199 -10.77 21.27 -1.07
N ASN A 200 -11.84 20.90 -1.77
CA ASN A 200 -12.59 21.78 -2.68
C ASN A 200 -13.82 22.44 -2.05
N ILE A 201 -13.98 22.41 -0.72
CA ILE A 201 -15.09 23.08 -0.03
C ILE A 201 -15.01 24.60 -0.23
N ALA A 202 -16.12 25.23 -0.62
CA ALA A 202 -16.18 26.67 -0.79
C ALA A 202 -16.12 27.39 0.57
N LEU A 203 -15.22 28.37 0.70
CA LEU A 203 -15.00 29.12 1.95
C LEU A 203 -16.15 30.08 2.30
N GLY A 204 -16.88 30.59 1.30
CA GLY A 204 -17.96 31.57 1.51
C GLY A 204 -19.04 31.12 2.51
N PRO A 205 -19.66 29.93 2.35
CA PRO A 205 -20.61 29.40 3.34
C PRO A 205 -20.02 29.23 4.74
N LEU A 206 -18.72 28.91 4.86
CA LEU A 206 -18.07 28.76 6.16
C LEU A 206 -17.93 30.11 6.88
N GLU A 207 -17.55 31.15 6.15
CA GLU A 207 -17.43 32.51 6.66
C GLU A 207 -18.79 33.08 7.06
N ALA A 208 -19.83 32.86 6.24
CA ALA A 208 -21.19 33.29 6.52
C ALA A 208 -21.75 32.66 7.81
N VAL A 209 -21.56 31.36 8.01
CA VAL A 209 -22.00 30.69 9.25
C VAL A 209 -21.16 31.14 10.45
N ARG A 210 -19.87 31.39 10.29
CA ARG A 210 -19.04 31.95 11.39
C ARG A 210 -19.46 33.36 11.78
N ALA A 211 -19.86 34.19 10.83
CA ALA A 211 -20.30 35.56 11.08
C ALA A 211 -21.57 35.65 11.94
N THR A 212 -22.37 34.59 12.05
CA THR A 212 -23.54 34.54 12.94
C THR A 212 -23.19 34.22 14.40
N GLY A 213 -21.90 34.06 14.74
CA GLY A 213 -21.43 33.65 16.07
C GLY A 213 -21.42 32.13 16.27
N ALA A 214 -21.56 31.35 15.19
CA ALA A 214 -21.60 29.89 15.27
C ALA A 214 -20.27 29.28 15.72
N ASN A 215 -20.35 28.26 16.58
CA ASN A 215 -19.18 27.50 17.02
C ASN A 215 -18.69 26.52 15.93
N ARG A 216 -17.50 25.92 16.12
CA ARG A 216 -16.88 25.02 15.11
C ARG A 216 -17.78 23.84 14.70
N ALA A 217 -18.51 23.24 15.65
CA ALA A 217 -19.39 22.12 15.36
C ALA A 217 -20.60 22.55 14.49
N GLN A 218 -21.15 23.74 14.76
CA GLN A 218 -22.21 24.34 13.96
C GLN A 218 -21.72 24.68 12.55
N VAL A 219 -20.51 25.22 12.41
CA VAL A 219 -19.90 25.48 11.09
C VAL A 219 -19.75 24.17 10.30
N ILE A 220 -19.27 23.09 10.92
CA ILE A 220 -19.16 21.80 10.25
C ILE A 220 -20.55 21.31 9.81
N LYS A 221 -21.53 21.32 10.71
CA LYS A 221 -22.88 20.81 10.43
C LYS A 221 -23.63 21.61 9.35
N PHE A 222 -23.51 22.93 9.36
CA PHE A 222 -24.33 23.81 8.52
C PHE A 222 -23.62 24.37 7.30
N ALA A 223 -22.28 24.41 7.28
CA ALA A 223 -21.52 24.89 6.12
C ALA A 223 -20.80 23.74 5.39
N VAL A 224 -20.21 22.78 6.10
CA VAL A 224 -19.39 21.72 5.49
C VAL A 224 -20.22 20.52 5.04
N VAL A 225 -21.01 19.93 5.95
CA VAL A 225 -21.79 18.71 5.69
C VAL A 225 -22.70 18.82 4.45
N PRO A 226 -23.44 19.93 4.22
CA PRO A 226 -24.28 20.06 3.03
C PRO A 226 -23.50 20.06 1.70
N GLN A 227 -22.23 20.51 1.72
CA GLN A 227 -21.38 20.54 0.52
C GLN A 227 -20.78 19.17 0.20
N ILE A 228 -20.39 18.38 1.22
CA ILE A 228 -19.66 17.11 1.02
C ILE A 228 -20.57 15.89 0.86
N VAL A 229 -21.76 15.89 1.47
CA VAL A 229 -22.63 14.69 1.49
C VAL A 229 -23.14 14.30 0.09
N PRO A 230 -23.67 15.21 -0.75
CA PRO A 230 -24.16 14.81 -2.07
C PRO A 230 -23.06 14.24 -3.00
N PRO A 231 -21.86 14.83 -3.10
CA PRO A 231 -20.73 14.22 -3.80
C PRO A 231 -20.32 12.85 -3.22
N TYR A 232 -20.29 12.71 -1.89
CA TYR A 232 -19.91 11.44 -1.25
C TYR A 232 -20.86 10.31 -1.62
N ILE A 233 -22.17 10.56 -1.57
CA ILE A 233 -23.20 9.58 -1.99
C ILE A 233 -22.99 9.21 -3.46
N SER A 234 -22.71 10.21 -4.31
CA SER A 234 -22.46 10.00 -5.74
C SER A 234 -21.25 9.09 -5.98
N PHE A 235 -20.17 9.25 -5.22
CA PHE A 235 -18.98 8.40 -5.32
C PHE A 235 -19.22 6.98 -4.82
N LEU A 236 -19.97 6.83 -3.71
CA LEU A 236 -20.34 5.52 -3.19
C LEU A 236 -21.18 4.75 -4.21
N MET A 237 -22.19 5.39 -4.81
CA MET A 237 -23.02 4.80 -5.85
C MET A 237 -22.21 4.45 -7.10
N TYR A 238 -21.32 5.33 -7.53
CA TYR A 238 -20.44 5.06 -8.68
C TYR A 238 -19.50 3.88 -8.42
N ARG A 239 -18.91 3.81 -7.23
CA ARG A 239 -18.01 2.72 -6.85
C ARG A 239 -18.76 1.40 -6.67
N TRP A 240 -19.98 1.44 -6.17
CA TRP A 240 -20.85 0.29 -6.05
C TRP A 240 -21.10 -0.37 -7.42
N ASP A 241 -21.48 0.42 -8.43
CA ASP A 241 -21.65 -0.08 -9.80
C ASP A 241 -20.38 -0.75 -10.35
N ILE A 242 -19.25 -0.06 -10.22
CA ILE A 242 -17.95 -0.58 -10.61
C ILE A 242 -17.67 -1.91 -9.93
N ASN A 243 -17.88 -2.01 -8.62
CA ASN A 243 -17.60 -3.23 -7.87
C ASN A 243 -18.45 -4.41 -8.32
N VAL A 244 -19.73 -4.19 -8.63
CA VAL A 244 -20.61 -5.24 -9.18
C VAL A 244 -20.07 -5.74 -10.52
N ARG A 245 -19.68 -4.84 -11.42
CA ARG A 245 -19.11 -5.20 -12.72
C ARG A 245 -17.78 -5.94 -12.57
N PHE A 246 -16.87 -5.42 -11.76
CA PHE A 246 -15.57 -6.03 -11.49
C PHE A 246 -15.67 -7.36 -10.77
N SER A 247 -16.72 -7.62 -9.97
CA SER A 247 -16.89 -8.90 -9.27
C SER A 247 -16.88 -10.11 -10.22
N THR A 248 -17.37 -9.93 -11.44
CA THR A 248 -17.37 -10.97 -12.47
C THR A 248 -15.96 -11.29 -12.91
N ILE A 249 -15.17 -10.28 -13.26
CA ILE A 249 -13.76 -10.40 -13.68
C ILE A 249 -12.91 -11.00 -12.56
N ILE A 250 -13.15 -10.57 -11.33
CA ILE A 250 -12.47 -11.08 -10.13
C ILE A 250 -12.77 -12.56 -9.89
N GLY A 251 -13.99 -13.01 -10.21
CA GLY A 251 -14.33 -14.43 -10.20
C GLY A 251 -13.47 -15.27 -11.13
N PHE A 252 -13.03 -14.74 -12.28
CA PHE A 252 -12.10 -15.43 -13.19
C PHE A 252 -10.68 -15.53 -12.61
N ALA A 253 -10.29 -14.61 -11.73
CA ALA A 253 -8.97 -14.55 -11.12
C ALA A 253 -8.88 -15.38 -9.81
N GLY A 254 -9.91 -16.16 -9.48
CA GLY A 254 -9.95 -16.97 -8.26
C GLY A 254 -10.73 -16.35 -7.09
N GLY A 255 -11.37 -15.20 -7.31
CA GLY A 255 -12.26 -14.55 -6.34
C GLY A 255 -13.63 -15.22 -6.19
N GLY A 256 -13.88 -16.39 -6.79
CA GLY A 256 -15.11 -17.18 -6.65
C GLY A 256 -16.35 -16.60 -7.34
N GLY A 257 -17.53 -17.11 -6.97
CA GLY A 257 -18.83 -16.62 -7.45
C GLY A 257 -19.17 -16.99 -8.90
N ILE A 258 -20.09 -16.22 -9.52
CA ILE A 258 -20.61 -16.52 -10.86
C ILE A 258 -19.53 -16.41 -11.94
N GLY A 259 -18.57 -15.49 -11.79
CA GLY A 259 -17.42 -15.37 -12.70
C GLY A 259 -16.56 -16.64 -12.74
N PHE A 260 -16.36 -17.28 -11.57
CA PHE A 260 -15.65 -18.55 -11.48
C PHE A 260 -16.41 -19.69 -12.21
N LEU A 261 -17.73 -19.79 -11.99
CA LEU A 261 -18.58 -20.77 -12.67
C LEU A 261 -18.59 -20.58 -14.20
N LEU A 262 -18.65 -19.32 -14.65
CA LEU A 262 -18.56 -18.99 -16.07
C LEU A 262 -17.23 -19.47 -16.66
N GLN A 263 -16.10 -19.15 -16.00
CA GLN A 263 -14.78 -19.58 -16.44
C GLN A 263 -14.63 -21.11 -16.42
N GLN A 264 -15.22 -21.79 -15.43
CA GLN A 264 -15.26 -23.25 -15.34
C GLN A 264 -16.02 -23.85 -16.53
N ASN A 265 -17.22 -23.37 -16.82
CA ASN A 265 -18.05 -23.87 -17.93
C ASN A 265 -17.39 -23.64 -19.30
N ILE A 266 -16.73 -22.49 -19.49
CA ILE A 266 -15.93 -22.22 -20.70
C ILE A 266 -14.78 -23.22 -20.82
N ARG A 267 -14.06 -23.51 -19.72
CA ARG A 267 -12.96 -24.49 -19.70
C ARG A 267 -13.44 -25.92 -19.95
N LEU A 268 -14.65 -26.26 -19.54
CA LEU A 268 -15.29 -27.56 -19.80
C LEU A 268 -15.94 -27.64 -21.19
N LEU A 269 -15.86 -26.58 -22.01
CA LEU A 269 -16.54 -26.46 -23.30
C LEU A 269 -18.08 -26.59 -23.22
N ASP A 270 -18.66 -26.42 -22.03
CA ASP A 270 -20.12 -26.38 -21.83
C ASP A 270 -20.65 -24.97 -22.10
N TYR A 271 -20.75 -24.63 -23.39
CA TYR A 271 -21.23 -23.33 -23.83
C TYR A 271 -22.71 -23.07 -23.50
N ARG A 272 -23.50 -24.12 -23.24
CA ARG A 272 -24.90 -23.98 -22.81
C ARG A 272 -24.96 -23.42 -21.39
N SER A 273 -24.21 -24.01 -20.46
CA SER A 273 -24.14 -23.50 -19.08
C SER A 273 -23.38 -22.17 -19.00
N ALA A 274 -22.35 -21.97 -19.84
CA ALA A 274 -21.63 -20.70 -19.91
C ALA A 274 -22.53 -19.55 -20.39
N SER A 275 -23.32 -19.75 -21.46
CA SER A 275 -24.23 -18.72 -21.98
C SER A 275 -25.35 -18.35 -20.99
N ALA A 276 -25.86 -19.32 -20.22
CA ALA A 276 -26.80 -19.06 -19.13
C ALA A 276 -26.18 -18.18 -18.04
N ALA A 277 -24.94 -18.47 -17.63
CA ALA A 277 -24.21 -17.65 -16.65
C ALA A 277 -23.93 -16.24 -17.18
N MET A 278 -23.56 -16.10 -18.46
CA MET A 278 -23.38 -14.79 -19.12
C MET A 278 -24.67 -13.96 -19.13
N LEU A 279 -25.80 -14.56 -19.47
CA LEU A 279 -27.11 -13.89 -19.44
C LEU A 279 -27.49 -13.45 -18.02
N ALA A 280 -27.25 -14.30 -17.02
CA ALA A 280 -27.50 -13.96 -15.62
C ALA A 280 -26.65 -12.74 -15.18
N ILE A 281 -25.35 -12.72 -15.54
CA ILE A 281 -24.47 -11.58 -15.28
C ILE A 281 -25.02 -10.31 -15.96
N ALA A 282 -25.39 -10.39 -17.23
CA ALA A 282 -25.91 -9.25 -17.99
C ALA A 282 -27.17 -8.67 -17.33
N ILE A 283 -28.11 -9.52 -16.93
CA ILE A 283 -29.35 -9.10 -16.24
C ILE A 283 -29.01 -8.39 -14.93
N VAL A 284 -28.13 -8.95 -14.10
CA VAL A 284 -27.75 -8.36 -12.80
C VAL A 284 -27.07 -7.00 -13.00
N VAL A 285 -26.09 -6.92 -13.90
CA VAL A 285 -25.35 -5.67 -14.17
C VAL A 285 -26.29 -4.61 -14.75
N SER A 286 -27.11 -4.94 -15.75
CA SER A 286 -28.07 -3.99 -16.33
C SER A 286 -29.11 -3.51 -15.32
N SER A 287 -29.60 -4.39 -14.45
CA SER A 287 -30.53 -4.03 -13.38
C SER A 287 -29.88 -3.07 -12.37
N MET A 288 -28.63 -3.34 -11.99
CA MET A 288 -27.87 -2.47 -11.08
C MET A 288 -27.54 -1.11 -11.70
N ASP A 289 -27.15 -1.07 -12.97
CA ASP A 289 -26.95 0.17 -13.74
C ASP A 289 -28.23 1.02 -13.73
N TYR A 290 -29.38 0.39 -13.99
CA TYR A 290 -30.68 1.06 -13.98
C TYR A 290 -31.03 1.63 -12.59
N ILE A 291 -30.92 0.81 -11.53
CA ILE A 291 -31.20 1.22 -10.15
C ILE A 291 -30.26 2.38 -9.74
N SER A 292 -28.97 2.26 -10.03
CA SER A 292 -27.98 3.28 -9.71
C SER A 292 -28.27 4.59 -10.45
N SER A 293 -28.75 4.54 -11.69
CA SER A 293 -29.16 5.71 -12.45
C SER A 293 -30.43 6.37 -11.89
N ALA A 294 -31.39 5.58 -11.40
CA ALA A 294 -32.64 6.06 -10.85
C ALA A 294 -32.41 6.74 -9.48
N ILE A 295 -31.55 6.15 -8.64
CA ILE A 295 -31.14 6.72 -7.36
C ILE A 295 -30.39 8.03 -7.59
N ARG A 296 -29.41 8.06 -8.51
CA ARG A 296 -28.63 9.27 -8.79
C ARG A 296 -29.50 10.45 -9.18
N ARG A 297 -30.52 10.24 -10.02
CA ARG A 297 -31.49 11.28 -10.44
C ARG A 297 -32.34 11.86 -9.30
N ARG A 298 -32.44 11.17 -8.15
CA ARG A 298 -33.26 11.60 -7.01
C ARG A 298 -32.44 12.35 -5.96
N PHE A 299 -31.15 12.06 -5.84
CA PHE A 299 -30.26 12.61 -4.80
C PHE A 299 -29.27 13.67 -5.32
N VAL A 300 -29.07 13.73 -6.64
CA VAL A 300 -28.25 14.72 -7.36
C VAL A 300 -29.16 15.49 -8.29
#